data_AF-A0A7W1HEK2-F1
#
_entry.id   AF-A0A7W1HEK2-F1
#
_cell.length_a   1.000
_cell.length_b   1.000
_cell.length_c   1.000
_cell.angle_alpha   90.00
_cell.angle_beta   90.00
_cell.angle_gamma   90.00
#
_symmetry.space_group_name_H-M   'P 1'
#
loop_
_entity.id
_entity.type
_entity.pdbx_description
1 polymer ?
#
loop_
_entity_poly.entity_id
_entity_poly.type
_entity_poly.pdbx_seq_one_letter_code
_entity_poly.pdbx_strand_id
1 'polypeptide(L)'
;MSFETNRDVLNWYEKQPRTLTEEFISKINWNDIKNYPLDEKFVPVLLYMRDIETLTDVYYEELRRTPTGKDPIISKFMERWSVEEQTHGELLNRFLNEAGISTDEKWQSQVIKNLLHDKRILEKAVILC
;
A
#
# COMPACT_ATOMS: atom_id res chain seq x y z
N MET A 1 -8.05 -17.74 -20.15
CA MET A 1 -8.79 -16.56 -20.65
C MET A 1 -7.86 -15.87 -21.64
N SER A 2 -8.26 -15.64 -22.89
CA SER A 2 -7.45 -14.85 -23.84
C SER A 2 -7.92 -13.40 -23.81
N PHE A 3 -6.98 -12.47 -23.77
CA PHE A 3 -7.24 -11.05 -23.95
C PHE A 3 -6.81 -10.69 -25.37
N GLU A 4 -7.76 -10.37 -26.24
CA GLU A 4 -7.48 -10.05 -27.65
C GLU A 4 -7.35 -8.53 -27.87
N THR A 5 -7.96 -7.74 -26.98
CA THR A 5 -7.90 -6.28 -27.01
C THR A 5 -7.63 -5.68 -25.63
N ASN A 6 -7.12 -4.45 -25.62
CA ASN A 6 -6.98 -3.65 -24.40
C ASN A 6 -8.31 -3.43 -23.66
N ARG A 7 -9.43 -3.44 -24.39
CA ARG A 7 -10.78 -3.33 -23.81
C ARG A 7 -11.16 -4.60 -23.05
N ASP A 8 -10.72 -5.77 -23.48
CA ASP A 8 -10.97 -7.03 -22.77
C ASP A 8 -10.24 -7.06 -21.44
N VAL A 9 -8.99 -6.55 -21.41
CA VAL A 9 -8.20 -6.40 -20.19
C VAL A 9 -8.92 -5.47 -19.20
N LEU A 10 -9.33 -4.28 -19.66
CA LEU A 10 -10.05 -3.31 -18.82
C LEU A 10 -11.37 -3.89 -18.29
N ASN A 11 -12.18 -4.51 -19.14
CA ASN A 11 -13.45 -5.11 -18.74
C ASN A 11 -13.26 -6.22 -17.71
N TRP A 12 -12.23 -7.05 -17.88
CA TRP A 12 -11.92 -8.11 -16.92
C TRP A 12 -11.48 -7.53 -15.59
N TYR A 13 -10.55 -6.56 -15.64
CA TYR A 13 -10.03 -5.88 -14.46
C TYR A 13 -11.16 -5.22 -13.68
N GLU A 14 -12.03 -4.48 -14.37
CA GLU A 14 -13.13 -3.75 -13.75
C GLU A 14 -14.12 -4.64 -12.98
N LYS A 15 -14.33 -5.87 -13.48
CA LYS A 15 -15.22 -6.86 -12.86
C LYS A 15 -14.63 -7.54 -11.64
N GLN A 16 -13.32 -7.47 -11.42
CA GLN A 16 -12.71 -8.12 -10.26
C GLN A 16 -13.13 -7.36 -8.99
N PRO A 17 -13.68 -8.06 -7.97
CA PRO A 17 -13.91 -7.46 -6.68
C PRO A 17 -12.57 -7.13 -6.01
N ARG A 18 -12.57 -6.17 -5.08
CA ARG A 18 -11.40 -5.94 -4.24
C ARG A 18 -11.16 -7.16 -3.35
N THR A 19 -9.90 -7.51 -3.18
CA THR A 19 -9.50 -8.62 -2.29
C THR A 19 -9.73 -8.26 -0.83
N LEU A 20 -9.30 -7.06 -0.42
CA LEU A 20 -9.48 -6.56 0.95
C LEU A 20 -10.80 -5.81 1.09
N THR A 21 -11.87 -6.57 1.31
CA THR A 21 -13.19 -6.01 1.62
C THR A 21 -13.29 -5.66 3.11
N GLU A 22 -14.19 -4.73 3.45
CA GLU A 22 -14.52 -4.43 4.85
C GLU A 22 -15.02 -5.68 5.61
N GLU A 23 -15.77 -6.54 4.92
CA GLU A 23 -16.23 -7.81 5.48
C GLU A 23 -15.04 -8.74 5.80
N PHE A 24 -14.04 -8.81 4.92
CA PHE A 24 -12.84 -9.60 5.17
C PHE A 24 -12.05 -9.03 6.36
N ILE A 25 -11.81 -7.72 6.37
CA ILE A 25 -11.03 -7.05 7.42
C ILE A 25 -11.71 -7.16 8.80
N SER A 26 -13.03 -7.11 8.84
CA SER A 26 -13.79 -7.24 10.10
C SER A 26 -13.75 -8.65 10.71
N LYS A 27 -13.40 -9.68 9.92
CA LYS A 27 -13.22 -11.06 10.40
C LYS A 27 -11.85 -11.30 11.05
N ILE A 28 -10.91 -10.37 10.94
CA ILE A 28 -9.60 -10.49 11.57
C ILE A 28 -9.74 -10.28 13.08
N ASN A 29 -9.23 -11.22 13.88
CA ASN A 29 -9.24 -11.15 15.34
C ASN A 29 -8.12 -10.24 15.87
N TRP A 30 -8.26 -8.93 15.67
CA TRP A 30 -7.23 -7.95 16.04
C TRP A 30 -6.78 -8.01 17.51
N ASN A 31 -7.73 -8.21 18.42
CA ASN A 31 -7.45 -8.31 19.86
C ASN A 31 -6.60 -9.53 20.25
N ASP A 32 -6.46 -10.52 19.38
CA ASP A 32 -5.69 -11.74 19.63
C ASP A 32 -4.19 -11.54 19.33
N ILE A 33 -3.82 -10.51 18.55
CA ILE A 33 -2.43 -10.24 18.13
C ILE A 33 -1.49 -10.11 19.33
N LYS A 34 -1.91 -9.42 20.39
CA LYS A 34 -1.12 -9.24 21.63
C LYS A 34 -0.74 -10.55 22.32
N ASN A 35 -1.42 -11.65 22.01
CA ASN A 35 -1.12 -12.98 22.57
C ASN A 35 0.03 -13.68 21.83
N TYR A 36 0.50 -13.12 20.71
CA TYR A 36 1.60 -13.65 19.90
C TYR A 36 2.73 -12.60 19.83
N PRO A 37 3.70 -12.64 20.76
CA PRO A 37 4.78 -11.66 20.79
C PRO A 37 5.56 -11.60 19.48
N LEU A 38 5.73 -10.39 18.95
CA LEU A 38 6.54 -10.12 17.78
C LEU A 38 8.02 -10.06 18.17
N ASP A 39 8.90 -10.75 17.43
CA ASP A 39 10.35 -10.57 17.59
C ASP A 39 10.71 -9.14 17.20
N GLU A 40 11.34 -8.41 18.13
CA GLU A 40 11.74 -7.01 17.97
C GLU A 40 12.57 -6.76 16.70
N LYS A 41 13.28 -7.78 16.19
CA LYS A 41 14.05 -7.70 14.95
C LYS A 41 13.18 -7.46 13.71
N PHE A 42 11.91 -7.86 13.73
CA PHE A 42 10.98 -7.62 12.62
C PHE A 42 10.31 -6.26 12.68
N VAL A 43 10.32 -5.58 13.83
CA VAL A 43 9.65 -4.28 14.00
C VAL A 43 10.15 -3.24 12.97
N PRO A 44 11.47 -3.06 12.75
CA PRO A 44 11.96 -2.12 11.74
C PRO A 44 11.54 -2.51 10.31
N VAL A 45 11.45 -3.80 10.02
CA VAL A 45 11.03 -4.30 8.69
C VAL A 45 9.55 -4.01 8.46
N LEU A 46 8.70 -4.27 9.44
CA LEU A 46 7.27 -4.01 9.34
C LEU A 46 6.95 -2.52 9.27
N LEU A 47 7.66 -1.69 10.04
CA LEU A 47 7.57 -0.23 9.93
C LEU A 47 8.01 0.26 8.56
N TYR A 48 9.10 -0.29 8.01
CA TYR A 48 9.54 0.03 6.65
C TYR A 48 8.50 -0.36 5.60
N MET A 49 7.95 -1.58 5.65
CA MET A 49 6.92 -2.01 4.71
C MET A 49 5.67 -1.13 4.82
N ARG A 50 5.18 -0.88 6.05
CA ARG A 50 4.06 0.03 6.32
C ARG A 50 4.25 1.38 5.64
N ASP A 51 5.44 1.96 5.81
CA ASP A 51 5.77 3.27 5.26
C ASP A 51 5.81 3.24 3.73
N ILE A 52 6.43 2.20 3.14
CA ILE A 52 6.51 2.03 1.69
C ILE A 52 5.12 1.94 1.05
N GLU A 53 4.19 1.15 1.61
CA GLU A 53 2.85 1.01 1.02
C GLU A 53 2.13 2.35 0.93
N THR A 54 2.27 3.20 1.96
CA THR A 54 1.64 4.53 1.96
C THR A 54 2.28 5.53 1.00
N LEU A 55 3.53 5.28 0.58
CA LEU A 55 4.23 6.13 -0.38
C LEU A 55 3.82 5.84 -1.83
N THR A 56 3.03 4.80 -2.07
CA THR A 56 2.51 4.46 -3.40
C THR A 56 1.80 5.63 -4.07
N ASP A 57 1.02 6.43 -3.33
CA ASP A 57 0.35 7.62 -3.87
C ASP A 57 1.35 8.67 -4.40
N VAL A 58 2.50 8.84 -3.74
CA VAL A 58 3.55 9.78 -4.17
C VAL A 58 4.15 9.31 -5.49
N TYR A 59 4.41 8.02 -5.65
CA TYR A 59 4.92 7.46 -6.91
C TYR A 59 3.88 7.50 -8.03
N TYR A 60 2.61 7.24 -7.70
CA TYR A 60 1.52 7.34 -8.65
C TYR A 60 1.42 8.76 -9.22
N GLU A 61 1.49 9.79 -8.37
CA GLU A 61 1.50 11.19 -8.79
C GLU A 61 2.61 11.52 -9.79
N GLU A 62 3.82 11.01 -9.58
CA GLU A 62 4.93 11.19 -10.52
C GLU A 62 4.71 10.39 -11.82
N LEU A 63 4.21 9.16 -11.74
CA LEU A 63 3.94 8.33 -12.91
C LEU A 63 2.90 8.98 -13.84
N ARG A 64 1.84 9.59 -13.30
CA ARG A 64 0.79 10.29 -14.08
C ARG A 64 1.33 11.43 -14.95
N ARG A 65 2.48 12.00 -14.62
CA ARG A 65 3.13 13.06 -15.41
C ARG A 65 3.86 12.52 -16.65
N THR A 66 4.10 11.21 -16.70
CA THR A 66 4.79 10.55 -17.82
C THR A 66 3.81 10.11 -18.92
N PRO A 67 4.29 9.85 -20.15
CA PRO A 67 3.46 9.23 -21.18
C PRO A 67 2.89 7.86 -20.78
N THR A 68 3.61 7.11 -19.95
CA THR A 68 3.18 5.78 -19.47
C THR A 68 1.97 5.89 -18.55
N GLY A 69 1.97 6.86 -17.63
CA GLY A 69 0.82 7.11 -16.75
C GLY A 69 -0.42 7.66 -17.47
N LYS A 70 -0.30 8.05 -18.75
CA LYS A 70 -1.43 8.48 -19.58
C LYS A 70 -2.08 7.32 -20.34
N ASP A 71 -1.49 6.12 -20.32
CA ASP A 71 -2.12 4.94 -20.88
C ASP A 71 -3.38 4.57 -20.05
N PRO A 72 -4.56 4.39 -20.66
CA PRO A 72 -5.79 4.13 -19.93
C PRO A 72 -5.77 2.84 -19.09
N ILE A 73 -5.06 1.81 -19.53
CA ILE A 73 -4.97 0.53 -18.81
C ILE A 73 -4.07 0.70 -17.59
N ILE A 74 -2.89 1.30 -17.80
CA ILE A 74 -1.94 1.57 -16.72
C ILE A 74 -2.57 2.49 -15.68
N SER A 75 -3.24 3.57 -16.11
CA SER A 75 -3.92 4.49 -15.19
C SER A 75 -4.98 3.77 -14.36
N LYS A 76 -5.80 2.89 -14.97
CA LYS A 76 -6.81 2.12 -14.23
C LYS A 76 -6.22 1.12 -13.25
N PHE A 77 -5.14 0.47 -13.62
CA PHE A 77 -4.40 -0.39 -12.70
C PHE A 77 -3.90 0.42 -11.49
N MET A 78 -3.20 1.53 -11.75
CA MET A 78 -2.61 2.36 -10.72
C MET A 78 -3.65 2.96 -9.77
N GLU A 79 -4.82 3.39 -10.29
CA GLU A 79 -5.93 3.91 -9.46
C GLU A 79 -6.38 2.90 -8.40
N ARG A 80 -6.55 1.63 -8.78
CA ARG A 80 -6.96 0.59 -7.83
C ARG A 80 -5.81 0.18 -6.92
N TRP A 81 -4.62 -0.02 -7.51
CA TRP A 81 -3.43 -0.41 -6.77
C TRP A 81 -3.11 0.60 -5.65
N SER A 82 -3.17 1.90 -5.93
CA SER A 82 -2.98 2.96 -4.91
C SER A 82 -3.90 2.77 -3.70
N VAL A 83 -5.19 2.51 -3.93
CA VAL A 83 -6.17 2.32 -2.84
C VAL A 83 -5.89 1.04 -2.05
N GLU A 84 -5.48 -0.02 -2.72
CA GLU A 84 -5.11 -1.29 -2.07
C GLU A 84 -3.87 -1.12 -1.20
N GLU A 85 -2.83 -0.44 -1.68
CA GLU A 85 -1.63 -0.20 -0.87
C GLU A 85 -1.85 0.75 0.31
N GLN A 86 -2.70 1.77 0.17
CA GLN A 86 -3.10 2.57 1.34
C GLN A 86 -3.78 1.70 2.40
N THR A 87 -4.62 0.75 1.98
CA THR A 87 -5.27 -0.20 2.88
C THR A 87 -4.24 -1.11 3.56
N HIS A 88 -3.24 -1.60 2.83
CA HIS A 88 -2.14 -2.39 3.41
C HIS A 88 -1.36 -1.60 4.47
N GLY A 89 -0.99 -0.36 4.18
CA GLY A 89 -0.31 0.52 5.13
C GLY A 89 -1.11 0.73 6.42
N GLU A 90 -2.42 0.95 6.31
CA GLU A 90 -3.30 1.09 7.47
C GLU A 90 -3.41 -0.20 8.29
N LEU A 91 -3.54 -1.35 7.63
CA LEU A 91 -3.62 -2.65 8.30
C LEU A 91 -2.31 -3.02 9.00
N LEU A 92 -1.15 -2.74 8.39
CA LEU A 92 0.16 -2.91 9.01
C LEU A 92 0.32 -1.98 10.22
N ASN A 93 -0.14 -0.74 10.12
CA ASN A 93 -0.12 0.21 11.24
C ASN A 93 -0.99 -0.28 12.40
N ARG A 94 -2.21 -0.76 12.10
CA ARG A 94 -3.09 -1.35 13.11
C ARG A 94 -2.45 -2.57 13.75
N PHE A 95 -1.89 -3.48 12.95
CA PHE A 95 -1.20 -4.68 13.45
C PHE A 95 -0.09 -4.31 14.45
N LEU A 96 0.76 -3.33 14.10
CA LEU A 96 1.83 -2.85 14.97
C LEU A 96 1.29 -2.28 16.30
N ASN A 97 0.20 -1.49 16.25
CA ASN A 97 -0.43 -0.96 17.46
C ASN A 97 -1.01 -2.06 18.35
N GLU A 98 -1.69 -3.06 17.77
CA GLU A 98 -2.23 -4.23 18.50
C GLU A 98 -1.11 -5.10 19.09
N ALA A 99 0.07 -5.12 18.45
CA ALA A 99 1.28 -5.77 18.95
C ALA A 99 2.03 -4.94 20.02
N GLY A 100 1.52 -3.77 20.40
CA GLY A 100 2.10 -2.89 21.43
C GLY A 100 3.14 -1.90 20.92
N ILE A 101 3.36 -1.82 19.60
CA ILE A 101 4.26 -0.84 18.98
C ILE A 101 3.43 0.38 18.56
N SER A 102 3.34 1.36 19.45
CA SER A 102 2.53 2.56 19.24
C SER A 102 3.10 3.48 18.16
N THR A 103 2.22 3.99 17.30
CA THR A 103 2.55 4.88 16.19
C THR A 103 1.77 6.19 16.32
N ASP A 104 2.37 7.33 15.95
CA ASP A 104 1.70 8.64 15.97
C ASP A 104 0.48 8.68 15.03
N GLU A 105 -0.61 9.38 15.39
CA GLU A 105 -1.80 9.50 14.53
C GLU A 105 -1.50 10.12 13.15
N LYS A 106 -0.47 10.95 13.06
CA LYS A 106 -0.03 11.63 11.83
C LYS A 106 1.13 10.92 11.15
N TRP A 107 1.38 9.64 11.47
CA TRP A 107 2.52 8.88 10.93
C TRP A 107 2.61 8.95 9.40
N GLN A 108 1.50 8.81 8.66
CA GLN A 108 1.50 8.89 7.18
C GLN A 108 2.05 10.22 6.67
N SER A 109 1.58 11.33 7.26
CA SER A 109 2.06 12.67 6.90
C SER A 109 3.53 12.87 7.26
N GLN A 110 3.98 12.27 8.36
CA GLN A 110 5.39 12.31 8.76
C GLN A 110 6.27 11.52 7.79
N VAL A 111 5.85 10.34 7.36
CA VAL A 111 6.55 9.52 6.35
C VAL A 111 6.72 10.28 5.04
N ILE A 112 5.63 10.85 4.51
CA ILE A 112 5.68 11.67 3.28
C ILE A 112 6.59 12.88 3.46
N LYS A 113 6.48 13.59 4.59
CA LYS A 113 7.36 14.73 4.88
C LYS A 113 8.83 14.29 4.92
N ASN A 114 9.14 13.19 5.58
CA ASN A 114 10.51 12.67 5.69
C ASN A 114 11.07 12.26 4.33
N LEU A 115 10.26 11.61 3.48
CA LEU A 115 10.61 11.30 2.09
C LEU A 115 10.98 12.56 1.30
N LEU A 116 10.15 13.61 1.37
CA LEU A 116 10.38 14.85 0.63
C LEU A 116 11.64 15.60 1.11
N HIS A 117 12.06 15.38 2.36
CA HIS A 117 13.30 15.96 2.90
C HIS A 117 14.54 15.09 2.62
N ASP A 118 14.39 13.76 2.43
CA ASP A 118 15.49 12.83 2.18
C ASP A 118 15.35 12.12 0.82
N LYS A 119 15.98 12.71 -0.21
CA LYS A 119 16.01 12.19 -1.59
C LYS A 119 16.58 10.77 -1.71
N ARG A 120 17.29 10.25 -0.71
CA ARG A 120 17.87 8.88 -0.74
C ARG A 120 16.82 7.79 -0.55
N ILE A 121 15.64 8.13 0.00
CA ILE A 121 14.54 7.17 0.16
C ILE A 121 13.84 6.91 -1.18
N LEU A 122 13.73 7.93 -2.03
CA LEU A 122 13.20 7.78 -3.42
C LEU A 122 14.01 6.77 -4.24
N GLU A 123 15.33 6.69 -4.03
CA GLU A 123 16.20 5.74 -4.75
C GLU A 123 16.02 4.28 -4.29
N LYS A 124 15.51 4.05 -3.07
CA LYS A 124 15.37 2.71 -2.49
C LYS A 124 13.98 2.11 -2.65
N ALA A 125 12.98 2.91 -2.98
CA ALA A 125 11.58 2.49 -3.04
C ALA A 125 11.15 1.93 -4.41
N VAL A 126 12.08 1.79 -5.37
CA VAL A 126 11.73 1.53 -6.77
C VAL A 126 11.39 0.06 -7.07
N ILE A 127 11.57 -0.90 -6.16
CA ILE A 127 11.15 -2.29 -6.42
C ILE A 127 10.83 -2.97 -5.09
N LEU A 128 9.55 -3.21 -4.81
CA LEU A 128 9.01 -4.36 -4.06
C LEU A 128 7.52 -4.11 -3.79
N CYS A 129 6.68 -4.50 -4.77
CA CYS A 129 5.32 -5.03 -4.63
C CYS A 129 4.96 -5.71 -5.96
#